data_AF-A0A1F8JJP9-F1
#
_entry.id   AF-A0A1F8JJP9-F1
#
_cell.length_a   1.000
_cell.length_b   1.000
_cell.length_c   1.000
_cell.angle_alpha   90.00
_cell.angle_beta   90.00
_cell.angle_gamma   90.00
#
_symmetry.space_group_name_H-M   'P 1'
#
loop_
_entity.id
_entity.type
_entity.pdbx_description
1 polymer ?
#
loop_
_entity_poly.entity_id
_entity_poly.type
_entity_poly.pdbx_seq_one_letter_code
_entity_poly.pdbx_strand_id
1 'polypeptide(L)'
;MIESWLKDSHYPKAAFGKLFCLGETQTGPFQIGGMRFGPRKNAMWDSFPASGFFYPREATTLAALPPETPLRFTAKTNLSSSFFALFDAFKESSQLQKAVISHVTVLEPVLAKDLLGHLYHRNGRFFAYMPDENHIFCGNSPELLFEREGTRYIVEAVAGTCRIGNEPLLMQSLKDREEFQYVLDFLVERTGGKPEFHTPQIKHAGNVSHLYNRVVFEGAGSDDAWISRLHPTPALAGIPQKEATEWLFRNEPHDRGWYGAPFGIRSDAKTTLAVAIRSFLLTPDALYAFSGAGCTQKSTPQLEWEEIMLKVFQGGLHGNPCPTR
;
A
#
# COMPACT_ATOMS: atom_id res chain seq x y z
N MET A 1 21.47 -17.08 3.29
CA MET A 1 20.49 -16.51 4.25
C MET A 1 19.06 -16.58 3.73
N ILE A 2 18.73 -16.08 2.54
CA ILE A 2 17.41 -16.36 1.91
C ILE A 2 17.18 -17.88 1.81
N GLU A 3 18.19 -18.64 1.42
CA GLU A 3 18.05 -20.12 1.35
C GLU A 3 17.77 -20.79 2.71
N SER A 4 18.23 -20.25 3.84
CA SER A 4 17.85 -20.79 5.15
C SER A 4 16.46 -20.32 5.57
N TRP A 5 16.08 -19.10 5.18
CA TRP A 5 14.72 -18.55 5.32
C TRP A 5 13.68 -19.39 4.56
N LEU A 6 14.04 -19.92 3.39
CA LEU A 6 13.19 -20.80 2.57
C LEU A 6 13.11 -22.25 3.07
N LYS A 7 14.10 -22.70 3.86
CA LYS A 7 14.19 -24.06 4.38
C LYS A 7 13.33 -24.26 5.63
N ASP A 8 13.22 -23.25 6.49
CA ASP A 8 12.40 -23.32 7.71
C ASP A 8 10.97 -22.87 7.47
N SER A 9 10.01 -23.74 7.78
CA SER A 9 8.66 -23.70 7.20
C SER A 9 7.72 -22.67 7.82
N HIS A 10 8.07 -22.03 8.94
CA HIS A 10 7.14 -21.12 9.62
C HIS A 10 7.75 -19.78 10.01
N TYR A 11 8.90 -19.73 10.70
CA TYR A 11 9.51 -18.48 11.17
C TYR A 11 11.03 -18.59 11.33
N PRO A 12 11.83 -17.95 10.46
CA PRO A 12 13.29 -18.04 10.52
C PRO A 12 13.85 -17.08 11.57
N LYS A 13 14.16 -17.60 12.75
CA LYS A 13 14.74 -16.85 13.89
C LYS A 13 15.99 -16.03 13.53
N ALA A 14 16.77 -16.45 12.54
CA ALA A 14 17.98 -15.75 12.10
C ALA A 14 17.72 -14.48 11.24
N ALA A 15 16.47 -14.16 10.94
CA ALA A 15 16.12 -13.02 10.08
C ALA A 15 15.56 -11.79 10.82
N PHE A 16 15.46 -11.82 12.15
CA PHE A 16 14.95 -10.72 12.98
C PHE A 16 15.54 -9.36 12.60
N GLY A 17 14.69 -8.33 12.52
CA GLY A 17 15.11 -6.95 12.26
C GLY A 17 15.57 -6.69 10.82
N LYS A 18 15.28 -7.60 9.88
CA LYS A 18 15.64 -7.44 8.46
C LYS A 18 14.44 -6.94 7.66
N LEU A 19 14.70 -5.93 6.83
CA LEU A 19 13.79 -5.50 5.78
C LEU A 19 14.33 -5.89 4.42
N PHE A 20 13.43 -6.39 3.58
CA PHE A 20 13.65 -6.77 2.19
C PHE A 20 12.79 -5.85 1.32
N CYS A 21 13.41 -4.98 0.53
CA CYS A 21 12.71 -4.14 -0.45
C CYS A 21 13.38 -4.34 -1.80
N LEU A 22 12.57 -4.44 -2.87
CA LEU A 22 13.09 -4.38 -4.24
C LEU A 22 13.10 -2.93 -4.70
N GLY A 23 14.23 -2.49 -5.24
CA GLY A 23 14.40 -1.17 -5.85
C GLY A 23 15.62 -1.14 -6.74
N GLU A 24 16.01 0.05 -7.17
CA GLU A 24 17.29 0.28 -7.82
C GLU A 24 18.45 0.18 -6.82
N THR A 25 19.61 -0.27 -7.30
CA THR A 25 20.83 -0.37 -6.50
C THR A 25 21.17 0.95 -5.85
N GLN A 26 21.14 0.98 -4.51
CA GLN A 26 21.58 2.11 -3.72
C GLN A 26 23.10 2.01 -3.51
N THR A 27 23.80 3.13 -3.66
CA THR A 27 25.24 3.22 -3.34
C THR A 27 25.42 4.06 -2.08
N GLY A 28 26.36 3.64 -1.22
CA GLY A 28 26.62 4.31 0.06
C GLY A 28 25.65 3.93 1.19
N PRO A 29 25.73 4.63 2.34
CA PRO A 29 24.83 4.40 3.47
C PRO A 29 23.37 4.73 3.12
N PHE A 30 22.45 3.86 3.52
CA PHE A 30 21.02 4.07 3.36
C PHE A 30 20.28 3.63 4.62
N GLN A 31 19.09 4.16 4.81
CA GLN A 31 18.13 3.74 5.82
C GLN A 31 16.96 3.05 5.13
N ILE A 32 16.47 1.97 5.73
CA ILE A 32 15.20 1.37 5.33
C ILE A 32 14.21 1.56 6.46
N GLY A 33 12.96 1.86 6.11
CA GLY A 33 11.98 2.27 7.10
C GLY A 33 10.59 2.42 6.53
N GLY A 34 9.68 2.78 7.42
CA GLY A 34 8.34 3.22 7.06
C GLY A 34 7.83 4.25 8.04
N MET A 35 6.84 5.01 7.60
CA MET A 35 6.05 5.88 8.48
C MET A 35 4.79 5.14 8.90
N ARG A 36 4.24 5.50 10.05
CA ARG A 36 2.92 4.99 10.48
C ARG A 36 1.80 5.90 9.99
N PHE A 37 0.70 5.32 9.55
CA PHE A 37 -0.48 6.10 9.18
C PHE A 37 -1.09 6.75 10.42
N GLY A 38 -1.39 8.06 10.36
CA GLY A 38 -2.09 8.73 11.46
C GLY A 38 -1.95 10.26 11.45
N PRO A 39 -2.63 10.96 12.38
CA PRO A 39 -2.74 12.42 12.37
C PRO A 39 -1.48 13.16 12.86
N ARG A 40 -0.49 12.45 13.41
CA ARG A 40 0.76 13.06 13.84
C ARG A 40 1.59 13.39 12.61
N LYS A 41 1.83 14.69 12.34
CA LYS A 41 2.66 15.18 11.21
C LYS A 41 4.06 14.56 11.15
N ASN A 42 4.58 14.11 12.29
CA ASN A 42 5.84 13.39 12.40
C ASN A 42 5.60 11.89 12.63
N ALA A 43 4.69 11.27 11.88
CA ALA A 43 4.56 9.82 11.84
C ALA A 43 5.96 9.24 11.73
N MET A 44 6.46 8.70 12.85
CA MET A 44 7.90 8.57 13.06
C MET A 44 8.44 7.68 11.96
N TRP A 45 9.53 8.12 11.33
CA TRP A 45 10.27 7.24 10.46
C TRP A 45 10.83 6.11 11.34
N ASP A 46 10.16 4.96 11.29
CA ASP A 46 10.62 3.76 11.95
C ASP A 46 11.87 3.31 11.18
N SER A 47 13.05 3.70 11.69
CA SER A 47 14.33 3.26 11.12
C SER A 47 14.52 1.80 11.47
N PHE A 48 14.54 0.94 10.47
CA PHE A 48 14.81 -0.48 10.69
C PHE A 48 16.33 -0.73 10.71
N PRO A 49 16.82 -1.72 11.48
CA PRO A 49 18.24 -1.97 11.64
C PRO A 49 19.00 -2.08 10.31
N ALA A 50 20.20 -1.50 10.23
CA ALA A 50 21.05 -1.46 9.03
C ALA A 50 21.53 -2.85 8.55
N SER A 51 21.28 -3.93 9.30
CA SER A 51 21.47 -5.32 8.83
C SER A 51 20.38 -5.79 7.85
N GLY A 52 19.52 -4.88 7.38
CA GLY A 52 18.59 -5.11 6.29
C GLY A 52 19.33 -5.42 4.98
N PHE A 53 18.91 -6.47 4.30
CA PHE A 53 19.49 -6.84 3.02
C PHE A 53 18.66 -6.20 1.92
N PHE A 54 19.25 -5.20 1.26
CA PHE A 54 18.73 -4.72 0.00
C PHE A 54 19.05 -5.75 -1.09
N TYR A 55 18.02 -6.25 -1.75
CA TYR A 55 18.19 -7.11 -2.91
C TYR A 55 17.76 -6.32 -4.14
N PRO A 56 18.68 -5.96 -5.05
CA PRO A 56 18.27 -5.46 -6.34
C PRO A 56 17.44 -6.53 -7.05
N ARG A 57 16.47 -6.14 -7.87
CA ARG A 57 15.62 -7.06 -8.65
C ARG A 57 16.44 -8.01 -9.55
N GLU A 58 17.66 -7.61 -9.88
CA GLU A 58 18.63 -8.35 -10.70
C GLU A 58 19.51 -9.33 -9.90
N ALA A 59 19.41 -9.34 -8.56
CA ALA A 59 20.20 -10.26 -7.73
C ALA A 59 19.76 -11.72 -7.96
N THR A 60 20.68 -12.51 -8.50
CA THR A 60 20.59 -13.95 -8.80
C THR A 60 20.20 -14.85 -7.61
N THR A 61 20.17 -14.32 -6.39
CA THR A 61 19.86 -15.05 -5.14
C THR A 61 18.36 -15.23 -4.85
N LEU A 62 17.48 -14.61 -5.64
CA LEU A 62 16.02 -14.70 -5.48
C LEU A 62 15.36 -15.78 -6.36
N ALA A 63 16.13 -16.49 -7.19
CA ALA A 63 15.68 -17.67 -7.94
C ALA A 63 15.24 -18.84 -7.03
N ALA A 64 15.48 -18.74 -5.72
CA ALA A 64 15.11 -19.72 -4.72
C ALA A 64 13.68 -19.53 -4.17
N LEU A 65 13.06 -18.35 -4.37
CA LEU A 65 11.65 -18.19 -4.00
C LEU A 65 10.80 -19.16 -4.84
N PRO A 66 9.80 -19.81 -4.24
CA PRO A 66 8.96 -20.73 -5.00
C PRO A 66 8.32 -19.99 -6.18
N PRO A 67 8.16 -20.65 -7.34
CA PRO A 67 7.50 -20.06 -8.50
C PRO A 67 6.10 -19.58 -8.10
N GLU A 68 5.50 -18.71 -8.92
CA GLU A 68 4.16 -18.15 -8.68
C GLU A 68 3.14 -19.26 -8.36
N THR A 69 2.96 -19.53 -7.07
CA THR A 69 2.09 -20.59 -6.59
C THR A 69 0.79 -19.90 -6.20
N PRO A 70 -0.36 -20.35 -6.73
CA PRO A 70 -1.65 -19.82 -6.29
C PRO A 70 -1.80 -20.06 -4.79
N LEU A 71 -1.93 -18.98 -4.02
CA LEU A 71 -2.22 -19.08 -2.59
C LEU A 71 -3.73 -19.16 -2.41
N ARG A 72 -4.17 -20.22 -1.74
CA ARG A 72 -5.56 -20.32 -1.30
C ARG A 72 -5.64 -19.87 0.14
N PHE A 73 -6.53 -18.94 0.40
CA PHE A 73 -6.81 -18.48 1.75
C PHE A 73 -8.17 -18.95 2.21
N THR A 74 -8.25 -19.23 3.49
CA THR A 74 -9.51 -19.47 4.18
C THR A 74 -9.74 -18.28 5.10
N ALA A 75 -10.88 -17.61 4.97
CA ALA A 75 -11.22 -16.51 5.86
C ALA A 75 -11.58 -17.06 7.24
N LYS A 76 -10.91 -16.57 8.29
CA LYS A 76 -11.28 -16.83 9.70
C LYS A 76 -12.51 -16.04 10.09
N THR A 77 -12.57 -14.79 9.64
CA THR A 77 -13.70 -13.89 9.84
C THR A 77 -13.84 -12.99 8.62
N ASN A 78 -15.06 -12.82 8.12
CA ASN A 78 -15.35 -11.82 7.11
C ASN A 78 -16.54 -10.96 7.58
N LEU A 79 -16.26 -10.08 8.55
CA LEU A 79 -17.28 -9.20 9.12
C LEU A 79 -17.37 -7.93 8.29
N SER A 80 -18.18 -7.96 7.23
CA SER A 80 -18.52 -6.77 6.44
C SER A 80 -19.30 -5.73 7.24
N SER A 81 -19.91 -6.13 8.36
CA SER A 81 -20.73 -5.26 9.22
C SER A 81 -19.97 -4.04 9.75
N SER A 82 -18.70 -4.18 10.11
CA SER A 82 -17.88 -3.05 10.58
C SER A 82 -17.62 -2.03 9.48
N PHE A 83 -17.41 -2.50 8.24
CA PHE A 83 -17.25 -1.62 7.08
C PHE A 83 -18.53 -0.83 6.81
N PHE A 84 -19.69 -1.50 6.77
CA PHE A 84 -20.96 -0.82 6.50
C PHE A 84 -21.32 0.20 7.58
N ALA A 85 -21.16 -0.15 8.86
CA ALA A 85 -21.39 0.79 9.96
C ALA A 85 -20.46 2.01 9.87
N LEU A 86 -19.19 1.80 9.52
CA LEU A 86 -18.22 2.88 9.35
C LEU A 86 -18.54 3.75 8.12
N PHE A 87 -19.03 3.15 7.05
CA PHE A 87 -19.49 3.86 5.86
C PHE A 87 -20.70 4.75 6.17
N ASP A 88 -21.66 4.25 6.95
CA ASP A 88 -22.83 5.03 7.39
C ASP A 88 -22.38 6.21 8.26
N ALA A 89 -21.47 5.99 9.22
CA ALA A 89 -20.88 7.07 10.02
C ALA A 89 -20.13 8.11 9.15
N PHE A 90 -19.51 7.69 8.05
CA PHE A 90 -18.90 8.61 7.08
C PHE A 90 -19.96 9.46 6.36
N LYS A 91 -21.08 8.86 5.94
CA LYS A 91 -22.18 9.59 5.27
C LYS A 91 -22.82 10.65 6.18
N GLU A 92 -22.85 10.39 7.49
CA GLU A 92 -23.35 11.35 8.49
C GLU A 92 -22.35 12.49 8.76
N SER A 93 -21.08 12.33 8.38
CA SER A 93 -20.06 13.35 8.60
C SER A 93 -20.16 14.50 7.60
N SER A 94 -20.59 15.67 8.07
CA SER A 94 -20.62 16.90 7.26
C SER A 94 -19.23 17.50 7.01
N GLN A 95 -18.19 16.98 7.67
CA GLN A 95 -16.82 17.51 7.61
C GLN A 95 -16.00 16.89 6.47
N LEU A 96 -16.46 15.77 5.89
CA LEU A 96 -15.69 14.98 4.94
C LEU A 96 -16.38 14.91 3.57
N GLN A 97 -15.64 15.29 2.54
CA GLN A 97 -16.03 15.10 1.14
C GLN A 97 -15.68 13.69 0.66
N LYS A 98 -14.52 13.18 1.12
CA LYS A 98 -14.00 11.86 0.81
C LYS A 98 -13.30 11.28 2.03
N ALA A 99 -13.44 9.97 2.23
CA ALA A 99 -12.63 9.19 3.16
C ALA A 99 -12.25 7.87 2.51
N VAL A 100 -11.02 7.41 2.70
CA VAL A 100 -10.58 6.10 2.24
C VAL A 100 -10.76 5.15 3.40
N ILE A 101 -11.87 4.43 3.43
CA ILE A 101 -12.19 3.51 4.52
C ILE A 101 -11.46 2.19 4.27
N SER A 102 -10.75 1.70 5.27
CA SER A 102 -10.02 0.44 5.21
C SER A 102 -10.71 -0.68 5.97
N HIS A 103 -10.35 -1.91 5.62
CA HIS A 103 -10.80 -3.14 6.24
C HIS A 103 -9.63 -4.13 6.32
N VAL A 104 -9.63 -4.94 7.38
CA VAL A 104 -8.65 -6.02 7.58
C VAL A 104 -9.37 -7.35 7.50
N THR A 105 -9.09 -8.12 6.45
CA THR A 105 -9.59 -9.49 6.34
C THR A 105 -8.64 -10.42 7.08
N VAL A 106 -9.16 -11.16 8.07
CA VAL A 106 -8.38 -12.15 8.83
C VAL A 106 -8.50 -13.51 8.15
N LEU A 107 -7.35 -14.04 7.75
CA LEU A 107 -7.20 -15.30 7.03
C LEU A 107 -6.42 -16.30 7.88
N GLU A 108 -6.57 -17.59 7.59
CA GLU A 108 -5.68 -18.63 8.12
C GLU A 108 -4.22 -18.31 7.77
N PRO A 109 -3.26 -18.62 8.67
CA PRO A 109 -1.85 -18.37 8.41
C PRO A 109 -1.38 -19.25 7.24
N VAL A 110 -0.41 -18.72 6.49
CA VAL A 110 0.26 -19.43 5.38
C VAL A 110 1.75 -19.51 5.64
N LEU A 111 2.45 -20.36 4.88
CA LEU A 111 3.91 -20.40 4.96
C LEU A 111 4.48 -19.07 4.45
N ALA A 112 5.35 -18.45 5.24
CA ALA A 112 5.97 -17.17 4.89
C ALA A 112 6.67 -17.22 3.52
N LYS A 113 7.36 -18.34 3.21
CA LYS A 113 8.02 -18.57 1.92
C LYS A 113 7.08 -18.51 0.73
N ASP A 114 5.86 -19.03 0.87
CA ASP A 114 4.89 -19.07 -0.22
C ASP A 114 4.28 -17.67 -0.40
N LEU A 115 3.97 -16.97 0.70
CA LEU A 115 3.50 -15.58 0.67
C LEU A 115 4.52 -14.64 0.02
N LEU A 116 5.77 -14.64 0.47
CA LEU A 116 6.76 -13.73 -0.10
C LEU A 116 7.12 -14.12 -1.54
N GLY A 117 7.22 -15.42 -1.86
CA GLY A 117 7.44 -15.86 -3.24
C GLY A 117 6.33 -15.39 -4.17
N HIS A 118 5.08 -15.55 -3.74
CA HIS A 118 3.92 -15.05 -4.48
C HIS A 118 3.97 -13.53 -4.70
N LEU A 119 4.24 -12.74 -3.65
CA LEU A 119 4.30 -11.28 -3.75
C LEU A 119 5.51 -10.80 -4.56
N TYR A 120 6.61 -11.52 -4.52
CA TYR A 120 7.85 -11.19 -5.22
C TYR A 120 7.69 -11.27 -6.74
N HIS A 121 7.02 -12.30 -7.24
CA HIS A 121 6.82 -12.52 -8.68
C HIS A 121 5.77 -11.59 -9.32
N ARG A 122 5.11 -10.74 -8.52
CA ARG A 122 4.13 -9.77 -9.00
C ARG A 122 4.81 -8.52 -9.55
N ASN A 123 4.18 -7.92 -10.56
CA ASN A 123 4.62 -6.63 -11.07
C ASN A 123 4.23 -5.51 -10.09
N GLY A 124 5.22 -4.96 -9.39
CA GLY A 124 5.06 -3.85 -8.45
C GLY A 124 6.26 -3.73 -7.51
N ARG A 125 6.12 -2.94 -6.45
CA ARG A 125 7.16 -2.64 -5.46
C ARG A 125 7.00 -3.59 -4.28
N PHE A 126 7.75 -4.69 -4.31
CA PHE A 126 7.79 -5.67 -3.23
C PHE A 126 8.52 -5.12 -2.01
N PHE A 127 7.94 -5.37 -0.84
CA PHE A 127 8.58 -5.13 0.46
C PHE A 127 8.19 -6.23 1.46
N ALA A 128 9.07 -6.53 2.41
CA ALA A 128 8.81 -7.42 3.54
C ALA A 128 9.72 -7.09 4.73
N TYR A 129 9.14 -6.76 5.87
CA TYR A 129 9.82 -6.45 7.13
C TYR A 129 9.43 -7.42 8.22
N MET A 130 10.43 -7.93 8.95
CA MET A 130 10.23 -8.81 10.07
C MET A 130 10.68 -8.11 11.37
N PRO A 131 9.79 -7.36 12.06
CA PRO A 131 10.13 -6.65 13.29
C PRO A 131 10.52 -7.57 14.44
N ASP A 132 9.93 -8.77 14.49
CA ASP A 132 10.25 -9.80 15.48
C ASP A 132 10.14 -11.21 14.90
N GLU A 133 10.40 -12.25 15.72
CA GLU A 133 10.39 -13.64 15.25
C GLU A 133 9.01 -14.16 14.83
N ASN A 134 7.91 -13.45 15.15
CA ASN A 134 6.55 -13.88 14.93
C ASN A 134 5.79 -13.03 13.90
N HIS A 135 6.28 -11.84 13.56
CA HIS A 135 5.54 -10.91 12.70
C HIS A 135 6.29 -10.61 11.40
N ILE A 136 5.59 -10.70 10.27
CA ILE A 136 6.11 -10.24 8.97
C ILE A 136 5.10 -9.28 8.34
N PHE A 137 5.48 -8.02 8.13
CA PHE A 137 4.71 -7.07 7.34
C PHE A 137 5.25 -7.02 5.92
N CYS A 138 4.46 -7.40 4.92
CA CYS A 138 4.91 -7.51 3.54
C CYS A 138 3.85 -7.08 2.54
N GLY A 139 4.25 -6.73 1.32
CA GLY A 139 3.31 -6.37 0.27
C GLY A 139 3.98 -6.24 -1.10
N ASN A 140 3.14 -6.00 -2.10
CA ASN A 140 3.57 -5.64 -3.45
C ASN A 140 2.76 -4.43 -3.91
N SER A 141 3.32 -3.24 -3.70
CA SER A 141 2.60 -1.99 -3.93
C SER A 141 2.65 -1.57 -5.40
N PRO A 142 1.50 -1.20 -6.00
CA PRO A 142 1.47 -0.61 -7.32
C PRO A 142 1.77 0.89 -7.30
N GLU A 143 1.93 1.54 -6.15
CA GLU A 143 1.94 3.01 -6.04
C GLU A 143 3.24 3.53 -5.45
N LEU A 144 3.93 4.38 -6.21
CA LEU A 144 5.05 5.18 -5.73
C LEU A 144 4.51 6.42 -5.05
N LEU A 145 4.81 6.56 -3.76
CA LEU A 145 4.48 7.79 -3.06
C LEU A 145 5.48 8.89 -3.38
N PHE A 146 6.77 8.54 -3.38
CA PHE A 146 7.85 9.52 -3.45
C PHE A 146 9.14 8.89 -3.94
N GLU A 147 9.77 9.51 -4.93
CA GLU A 147 11.12 9.20 -5.36
C GLU A 147 11.90 10.49 -5.61
N ARG A 148 13.17 10.53 -5.19
CA ARG A 148 14.08 11.65 -5.45
C ARG A 148 15.24 11.21 -6.34
N GLU A 149 15.48 11.97 -7.39
CA GLU A 149 16.61 11.86 -8.30
C GLU A 149 17.31 13.23 -8.40
N GLY A 150 18.37 13.43 -7.63
CA GLY A 150 19.01 14.74 -7.50
C GLY A 150 18.06 15.77 -6.90
N THR A 151 17.69 16.80 -7.66
CA THR A 151 16.72 17.85 -7.29
C THR A 151 15.32 17.61 -7.85
N ARG A 152 15.12 16.48 -8.56
CA ARG A 152 13.86 16.10 -9.18
C ARG A 152 13.12 15.12 -8.29
N TYR A 153 11.83 15.35 -8.11
CA TYR A 153 10.94 14.49 -7.34
C TYR A 153 9.88 13.89 -8.25
N ILE A 154 9.57 12.63 -7.99
CA ILE A 154 8.62 11.83 -8.75
C ILE A 154 7.59 11.28 -7.78
N VAL A 155 6.33 11.39 -8.15
CA VAL A 155 5.19 10.79 -7.44
C VAL A 155 4.24 10.16 -8.46
N GLU A 156 3.50 9.13 -8.05
CA GLU A 156 2.48 8.51 -8.89
C GLU A 156 1.08 8.88 -8.34
N ALA A 157 0.26 9.53 -9.17
CA ALA A 157 -1.16 9.68 -8.88
C ALA A 157 -1.87 8.39 -9.29
N VAL A 158 -2.50 7.70 -8.34
CA VAL A 158 -3.27 6.47 -8.58
C VAL A 158 -4.62 6.59 -7.88
N ALA A 159 -5.71 6.57 -8.63
CA ALA A 159 -7.06 6.51 -8.08
C ALA A 159 -8.06 6.00 -9.12
N GLY A 160 -9.29 5.72 -8.68
CA GLY A 160 -10.27 5.02 -9.48
C GLY A 160 -9.88 3.56 -9.67
N THR A 161 -10.85 2.65 -9.55
CA THR A 161 -10.57 1.22 -9.62
C THR A 161 -11.62 0.54 -10.47
N CYS A 162 -11.20 -0.30 -11.41
CA CYS A 162 -12.09 -1.27 -12.03
C CYS A 162 -11.41 -2.63 -12.11
N ARG A 163 -12.21 -3.68 -12.37
CA ARG A 163 -11.68 -4.99 -12.74
C ARG A 163 -10.99 -4.87 -14.10
N ILE A 164 -9.89 -5.60 -14.30
CA ILE A 164 -9.26 -5.72 -15.63
C ILE A 164 -10.30 -6.13 -16.68
N GLY A 165 -10.28 -5.46 -17.84
CA GLY A 165 -11.25 -5.62 -18.92
C GLY A 165 -12.36 -4.55 -18.90
N ASN A 166 -12.54 -3.82 -17.79
CA ASN A 166 -13.53 -2.75 -17.66
C ASN A 166 -12.91 -1.34 -17.74
N GLU A 167 -11.69 -1.20 -18.29
CA GLU A 167 -10.99 0.07 -18.42
C GLU A 167 -11.81 1.15 -19.18
N PRO A 168 -12.56 0.84 -20.26
CA PRO A 168 -13.38 1.84 -20.93
C PRO A 168 -14.44 2.46 -20.02
N LEU A 169 -15.01 1.67 -19.11
CA LEU A 169 -16.00 2.14 -18.13
C LEU A 169 -15.34 3.05 -17.08
N LEU A 170 -14.15 2.67 -16.61
CA LEU A 170 -13.38 3.48 -15.66
C LEU A 170 -13.05 4.87 -16.24
N MET A 171 -12.65 4.94 -17.51
CA MET A 171 -12.34 6.22 -18.18
C MET A 171 -13.57 7.12 -18.41
N GLN A 172 -14.77 6.54 -18.40
CA GLN A 172 -16.03 7.29 -18.56
C GLN A 172 -16.72 7.60 -17.23
N SER A 173 -16.32 6.93 -16.15
CA SER A 173 -16.89 7.11 -14.82
C SER A 173 -16.61 8.51 -14.27
N LEU A 174 -17.66 9.29 -14.06
CA LEU A 174 -17.56 10.62 -13.45
C LEU A 174 -17.03 10.54 -12.01
N LYS A 175 -17.46 9.52 -11.24
CA LYS A 175 -17.00 9.29 -9.87
C LYS A 175 -15.49 9.04 -9.83
N ASP A 176 -15.00 8.08 -10.62
CA ASP A 176 -13.59 7.72 -10.60
C ASP A 176 -12.69 8.84 -11.11
N ARG A 177 -13.15 9.61 -12.11
CA ARG A 177 -12.46 10.80 -12.59
C ARG A 177 -12.43 11.92 -11.56
N GLU A 178 -13.51 12.14 -10.82
CA GLU A 178 -13.55 13.10 -9.71
C GLU A 178 -12.57 12.69 -8.59
N GLU A 179 -12.55 11.40 -8.22
CA GLU A 179 -11.58 10.88 -7.26
C GLU A 179 -10.13 11.04 -7.72
N PHE A 180 -9.86 10.79 -9.00
CA PHE A 180 -8.55 11.00 -9.58
C PHE A 180 -8.17 12.48 -9.63
N GLN A 181 -9.11 13.36 -9.98
CA GLN A 181 -8.89 14.81 -10.01
C GLN A 181 -8.50 15.35 -8.63
N TYR A 182 -9.11 14.85 -7.56
CA TYR A 182 -8.72 15.25 -6.21
C TYR A 182 -7.24 14.98 -5.89
N VAL A 183 -6.70 13.86 -6.39
CA VAL A 183 -5.27 13.54 -6.20
C VAL A 183 -4.41 14.52 -7.01
N LEU A 184 -4.79 14.82 -8.25
CA LEU A 184 -4.05 15.77 -9.09
C LEU A 184 -4.05 17.18 -8.48
N ASP A 185 -5.21 17.68 -8.05
CA ASP A 185 -5.35 19.00 -7.42
C ASP A 185 -4.53 19.11 -6.15
N PHE A 186 -4.56 18.06 -5.32
CA PHE A 186 -3.71 17.97 -4.14
C PHE A 186 -2.23 18.06 -4.49
N LEU A 187 -1.78 17.35 -5.54
CA LEU A 187 -0.38 17.42 -5.98
C LEU A 187 -0.01 18.81 -6.50
N VAL A 188 -0.90 19.50 -7.24
CA VAL A 188 -0.69 20.90 -7.65
C VAL A 188 -0.50 21.80 -6.43
N GLU A 189 -1.39 21.73 -5.45
CA GLU A 189 -1.31 22.53 -4.23
C GLU A 189 -0.01 22.24 -3.45
N ARG A 190 0.28 20.96 -3.21
CA ARG A 190 1.41 20.53 -2.38
C ARG A 190 2.77 20.72 -3.04
N THR A 191 2.84 20.86 -4.36
CA THR A 191 4.10 21.15 -5.09
C THR A 191 4.28 22.64 -5.40
N GLY A 192 3.35 23.51 -4.99
CA GLY A 192 3.44 24.95 -5.24
C GLY A 192 3.07 25.34 -6.68
N GLY A 193 2.21 24.55 -7.34
CA GLY A 193 1.58 24.89 -8.61
C GLY A 193 2.40 24.59 -9.86
N LYS A 194 3.55 23.91 -9.74
CA LYS A 194 4.44 23.61 -10.88
C LYS A 194 4.78 22.13 -11.08
N PRO A 195 3.87 21.16 -10.88
CA PRO A 195 4.14 19.79 -11.28
C PRO A 195 3.98 19.62 -12.81
N GLU A 196 4.85 18.81 -13.39
CA GLU A 196 4.73 18.27 -14.73
C GLU A 196 3.95 16.96 -14.67
N PHE A 197 2.75 16.95 -15.25
CA PHE A 197 1.94 15.75 -15.41
C PHE A 197 2.25 15.10 -16.74
N HIS A 198 2.49 13.79 -16.72
CA HIS A 198 2.52 13.00 -17.94
C HIS A 198 1.09 12.83 -18.51
N THR A 199 0.98 12.20 -19.69
CA THR A 199 -0.33 11.78 -20.21
C THR A 199 -0.96 10.77 -19.25
N PRO A 200 -2.22 10.96 -18.82
CA PRO A 200 -2.92 9.96 -18.02
C PRO A 200 -2.99 8.60 -18.72
N GLN A 201 -2.77 7.51 -17.99
CA GLN A 201 -2.79 6.15 -18.50
C GLN A 201 -3.61 5.23 -17.59
N ILE A 202 -3.79 3.99 -18.03
CA ILE A 202 -4.28 2.91 -17.17
C ILE A 202 -3.09 2.16 -16.59
N LYS A 203 -3.11 1.92 -15.28
CA LYS A 203 -2.14 1.08 -14.58
C LYS A 203 -2.80 -0.20 -14.09
N HIS A 204 -2.27 -1.34 -14.53
CA HIS A 204 -2.71 -2.66 -14.07
C HIS A 204 -1.99 -3.04 -12.78
N ALA A 205 -2.74 -3.55 -11.80
CA ALA A 205 -2.23 -3.98 -10.50
C ALA A 205 -2.99 -5.21 -10.01
N GLY A 206 -2.46 -6.41 -10.29
CA GLY A 206 -3.14 -7.66 -9.98
C GLY A 206 -4.37 -7.86 -10.87
N ASN A 207 -5.56 -7.95 -10.28
CA ASN A 207 -6.84 -8.15 -10.99
C ASN A 207 -7.59 -6.84 -11.29
N VAL A 208 -6.99 -5.70 -10.94
CA VAL A 208 -7.62 -4.38 -11.08
C VAL A 208 -6.79 -3.43 -11.94
N SER A 209 -7.48 -2.44 -12.49
CA SER A 209 -6.93 -1.35 -13.29
C SER A 209 -7.25 -0.02 -12.60
N HIS A 210 -6.33 0.94 -12.69
CA HIS A 210 -6.45 2.26 -12.09
C HIS A 210 -6.23 3.38 -13.10
N LEU A 211 -6.85 4.54 -12.87
CA LEU A 211 -6.39 5.78 -13.50
C LEU A 211 -5.05 6.15 -12.89
N TYR A 212 -4.12 6.53 -13.75
CA TYR A 212 -2.73 6.72 -13.38
C TYR A 212 -2.13 7.94 -14.06
N ASN A 213 -1.30 8.68 -13.32
CA ASN A 213 -0.41 9.66 -13.90
C ASN A 213 0.94 9.68 -13.17
N ARG A 214 2.03 9.76 -13.93
CA ARG A 214 3.36 10.05 -13.40
C ARG A 214 3.51 11.56 -13.29
N VAL A 215 3.84 12.03 -12.09
CA VAL A 215 3.96 13.45 -11.82
C VAL A 215 5.37 13.75 -11.36
N VAL A 216 5.97 14.74 -11.99
CA VAL A 216 7.36 15.11 -11.78
C VAL A 216 7.44 16.58 -11.40
N PHE A 217 8.23 16.94 -10.41
CA PHE A 217 8.42 18.33 -10.03
C PHE A 217 9.83 18.59 -9.53
N GLU A 218 10.25 19.84 -9.62
CA GLU A 218 11.51 20.31 -9.03
C GLU A 218 11.20 21.03 -7.72
N GLY A 219 12.10 20.91 -6.75
CA GLY A 219 11.88 21.51 -5.45
C GLY A 219 13.16 21.67 -4.64
N ALA A 220 13.17 22.69 -3.78
CA ALA A 220 14.17 22.81 -2.72
C ALA A 220 13.56 22.31 -1.41
N GLY A 221 14.34 21.56 -0.63
CA GLY A 221 13.89 21.02 0.66
C GLY A 221 14.47 19.62 0.92
N SER A 222 14.32 19.14 2.15
CA SER A 222 14.65 17.77 2.50
C SER A 222 13.55 16.80 2.04
N ASP A 223 13.91 15.53 1.85
CA ASP A 223 12.95 14.45 1.59
C ASP A 223 11.84 14.44 2.66
N ASP A 224 12.20 14.55 3.93
CA ASP A 224 11.25 14.56 5.05
C ASP A 224 10.21 15.69 4.93
N ALA A 225 10.62 16.87 4.46
CA ALA A 225 9.70 17.99 4.26
C ALA A 225 8.72 17.72 3.11
N TRP A 226 9.18 17.13 2.01
CA TRP A 226 8.33 16.76 0.88
C TRP A 226 7.39 15.61 1.22
N ILE A 227 7.89 14.55 1.84
CA ILE A 227 7.10 13.40 2.26
C ILE A 227 5.98 13.85 3.22
N SER A 228 6.30 14.71 4.20
CA SER A 228 5.30 15.24 5.14
C SER A 228 4.23 16.13 4.47
N ARG A 229 4.53 16.73 3.33
CA ARG A 229 3.56 17.52 2.53
C ARG A 229 2.68 16.63 1.66
N LEU A 230 3.23 15.55 1.14
CA LEU A 230 2.58 14.67 0.16
C LEU A 230 1.78 13.53 0.82
N HIS A 231 2.20 13.08 2.01
CA HIS A 231 1.53 12.01 2.74
C HIS A 231 0.57 12.53 3.83
N PRO A 232 -0.61 11.90 4.00
CA PRO A 232 -1.28 10.98 3.07
C PRO A 232 -1.96 11.70 1.91
N THR A 233 -1.91 11.14 0.70
CA THR A 233 -2.66 11.68 -0.43
C THR A 233 -4.18 11.48 -0.23
N PRO A 234 -5.04 12.17 -0.99
CA PRO A 234 -6.49 11.89 -1.02
C PRO A 234 -6.83 10.44 -1.38
N ALA A 235 -5.94 9.71 -2.05
CA ALA A 235 -6.09 8.29 -2.38
C ALA A 235 -5.93 7.36 -1.16
N LEU A 236 -5.38 7.86 -0.04
CA LEU A 236 -5.05 7.08 1.16
C LEU A 236 -5.79 7.52 2.43
N ALA A 237 -6.07 8.82 2.56
CA ALA A 237 -6.82 9.38 3.67
C ALA A 237 -8.19 9.90 3.23
N GLY A 238 -8.23 11.00 2.48
CA GLY A 238 -9.49 11.63 2.10
C GLY A 238 -9.38 13.15 2.00
N ILE A 239 -10.52 13.82 2.02
CA ILE A 239 -10.65 15.26 1.80
C ILE A 239 -11.69 15.83 2.77
N PRO A 240 -11.35 16.89 3.53
CA PRO A 240 -10.02 17.47 3.67
C PRO A 240 -9.02 16.51 4.35
N GLN A 241 -7.74 16.59 3.99
CA GLN A 241 -6.73 15.59 4.35
C GLN A 241 -6.58 15.37 5.86
N LYS A 242 -6.50 16.46 6.64
CA LYS A 242 -6.26 16.40 8.09
C LYS A 242 -7.46 15.79 8.80
N GLU A 243 -8.64 16.31 8.51
CA GLU A 243 -9.93 15.90 9.05
C GLU A 243 -10.22 14.45 8.71
N ALA A 244 -9.97 14.02 7.46
CA ALA A 244 -10.12 12.63 7.05
C ALA A 244 -9.16 11.71 7.81
N THR A 245 -7.89 12.09 7.94
CA THR A 245 -6.88 11.29 8.66
C THR A 245 -7.25 11.13 10.13
N GLU A 246 -7.67 12.21 10.79
CA GLU A 246 -8.13 12.19 12.17
C GLU A 246 -9.41 11.39 12.36
N TRP A 247 -10.36 11.49 11.43
CA TRP A 247 -11.61 10.75 11.46
C TRP A 247 -11.35 9.25 11.30
N LEU A 248 -10.52 8.85 10.34
CA LEU A 248 -10.14 7.44 10.14
C LEU A 248 -9.46 6.88 11.38
N PHE A 249 -8.50 7.60 11.95
CA PHE A 249 -7.78 7.18 13.16
C PHE A 249 -8.71 6.96 14.37
N ARG A 250 -9.81 7.72 14.47
CA ARG A 250 -10.77 7.59 15.59
C ARG A 250 -11.83 6.52 15.37
N ASN A 251 -12.24 6.27 14.13
CA ASN A 251 -13.44 5.48 13.83
C ASN A 251 -13.13 4.09 13.26
N GLU A 252 -11.95 3.86 12.67
CA GLU A 252 -11.59 2.52 12.23
C GLU A 252 -11.40 1.58 13.43
N PRO A 253 -11.93 0.34 13.39
CA PRO A 253 -11.84 -0.60 14.51
C PRO A 253 -10.47 -1.27 14.62
N HIS A 254 -9.50 -0.86 13.80
CA HIS A 254 -8.16 -1.43 13.72
C HIS A 254 -7.12 -0.32 13.54
N ASP A 255 -5.90 -0.60 13.99
CA ASP A 255 -4.75 0.26 13.69
C ASP A 255 -4.21 -0.11 12.29
N ARG A 256 -4.04 0.89 11.42
CA ARG A 256 -3.41 0.70 10.11
C ARG A 256 -1.92 0.38 10.24
N GLY A 257 -1.25 0.85 11.30
CA GLY A 257 0.20 0.73 11.42
C GLY A 257 0.90 1.34 10.20
N TRP A 258 1.65 0.52 9.44
CA TRP A 258 2.28 0.96 8.19
C TRP A 258 1.34 0.94 6.97
N TYR A 259 0.16 0.32 7.05
CA TYR A 259 -0.77 0.26 5.92
C TYR A 259 -1.19 1.66 5.44
N GLY A 260 -1.05 1.90 4.14
CA GLY A 260 -1.37 3.18 3.51
C GLY A 260 -0.35 4.29 3.80
N ALA A 261 0.81 3.98 4.40
CA ALA A 261 1.87 4.94 4.71
C ALA A 261 3.15 4.72 3.88
N PRO A 262 4.04 5.73 3.79
CA PRO A 262 5.33 5.61 3.12
C PRO A 262 6.14 4.45 3.69
N PHE A 263 6.69 3.64 2.79
CA PHE A 263 7.49 2.50 3.17
C PHE A 263 8.55 2.24 2.09
N GLY A 264 9.82 2.17 2.47
CA GLY A 264 10.91 2.00 1.50
C GLY A 264 12.27 2.41 2.01
N ILE A 265 13.10 2.90 1.10
CA ILE A 265 14.52 3.18 1.33
C ILE A 265 14.77 4.67 1.14
N ARG A 266 15.59 5.26 2.02
CA ARG A 266 16.13 6.61 1.86
C ARG A 266 17.64 6.61 2.03
N SER A 267 18.34 7.33 1.16
CA SER A 267 19.78 7.59 1.24
C SER A 267 20.03 9.05 0.89
N ASP A 268 21.24 9.55 1.14
CA ASP A 268 21.61 10.90 0.69
C ASP A 268 21.51 11.02 -0.84
N ALA A 269 21.82 9.94 -1.56
CA ALA A 269 21.81 9.90 -3.03
C ALA A 269 20.39 9.77 -3.61
N LYS A 270 19.57 8.85 -3.09
CA LYS A 270 18.25 8.51 -3.64
C LYS A 270 17.30 8.02 -2.56
N THR A 271 16.07 8.52 -2.60
CA THR A 271 14.97 8.04 -1.76
C THR A 271 13.90 7.45 -2.66
N THR A 272 13.37 6.28 -2.32
CA THR A 272 12.28 5.62 -3.03
C THR A 272 11.32 5.01 -2.00
N LEU A 273 10.12 5.57 -1.92
CA LEU A 273 9.07 5.18 -0.98
C LEU A 273 7.82 4.79 -1.75
N ALA A 274 7.40 3.54 -1.56
CA ALA A 274 6.08 3.10 -1.99
C ALA A 274 5.04 3.50 -0.94
N VAL A 275 3.77 3.51 -1.34
CA VAL A 275 2.68 3.41 -0.37
C VAL A 275 2.56 1.94 0.05
N ALA A 276 2.56 1.64 1.35
CA ALA A 276 2.36 0.28 1.86
C ALA A 276 0.88 -0.16 1.76
N ILE A 277 0.39 -0.32 0.53
CA ILE A 277 -0.88 -0.94 0.17
C ILE A 277 -0.64 -2.29 -0.50
N ARG A 278 -1.71 -3.08 -0.68
CA ARG A 278 -1.62 -4.51 -1.09
C ARG A 278 -0.69 -5.27 -0.16
N SER A 279 -0.89 -5.04 1.13
CA SER A 279 0.00 -5.46 2.20
C SER A 279 -0.70 -6.38 3.18
N PHE A 280 0.12 -7.18 3.85
CA PHE A 280 -0.28 -8.22 4.75
C PHE A 280 0.58 -8.15 6.01
N LEU A 281 -0.01 -8.49 7.15
CA LEU A 281 0.72 -8.82 8.37
C LEU A 281 0.53 -10.31 8.63
N LEU A 282 1.60 -11.09 8.51
CA LEU A 282 1.62 -12.51 8.86
C LEU A 282 2.05 -12.67 10.31
N THR A 283 1.31 -13.50 11.04
CA THR A 283 1.52 -13.87 12.44
C THR A 283 1.41 -15.39 12.59
N PRO A 284 1.84 -16.00 13.72
CA PRO A 284 1.76 -17.45 13.90
C PRO A 284 0.32 -17.97 13.77
N ASP A 285 -0.64 -17.14 14.18
CA ASP A 285 -2.04 -17.53 14.26
C ASP A 285 -2.87 -17.09 13.05
N ALA A 286 -2.46 -16.08 12.29
CA ALA A 286 -3.28 -15.52 11.21
C ALA A 286 -2.48 -14.72 10.19
N LEU A 287 -3.08 -14.55 9.01
CA LEU A 287 -2.67 -13.57 8.02
C LEU A 287 -3.72 -12.44 7.97
N TYR A 288 -3.29 -11.22 8.27
CA TYR A 288 -4.13 -10.02 8.20
C TYR A 288 -3.91 -9.33 6.86
N ALA A 289 -4.91 -9.32 5.99
CA ALA A 289 -4.87 -8.67 4.68
C ALA A 289 -5.52 -7.28 4.76
N PHE A 290 -4.75 -6.23 4.46
CA PHE A 290 -5.24 -4.85 4.51
C PHE A 290 -5.71 -4.39 3.13
N SER A 291 -6.90 -3.78 3.09
CA SER A 291 -7.46 -3.19 1.87
C SER A 291 -8.37 -2.02 2.20
N GLY A 292 -8.68 -1.19 1.22
CA GLY A 292 -9.50 0.00 1.40
C GLY A 292 -10.04 0.54 0.09
N ALA A 293 -11.09 1.35 0.20
CA ALA A 293 -11.77 1.98 -0.93
C ALA A 293 -12.00 3.47 -0.67
N GLY A 294 -11.93 4.27 -1.73
CA GLY A 294 -12.28 5.68 -1.70
C GLY A 294 -13.78 5.85 -1.62
N CYS A 295 -14.28 6.32 -0.48
CA CYS A 295 -15.69 6.58 -0.26
C CYS A 295 -15.97 8.08 -0.40
N THR A 296 -16.94 8.43 -1.23
CA THR A 296 -17.47 9.79 -1.38
C THR A 296 -18.94 9.83 -0.98
N GLN A 297 -19.51 11.04 -0.91
CA GLN A 297 -20.95 11.18 -0.68
C GLN A 297 -21.80 10.56 -1.80
N LYS A 298 -21.23 10.29 -2.99
CA LYS A 298 -21.89 9.61 -4.12
C LYS A 298 -21.65 8.09 -4.15
N SER A 299 -20.77 7.56 -3.29
CA SER A 299 -20.46 6.13 -3.23
C SER A 299 -21.65 5.27 -2.79
N THR A 300 -21.71 4.05 -3.32
CA THR A 300 -22.62 2.99 -2.91
C THR A 300 -21.85 1.98 -2.04
N PRO A 301 -22.26 1.72 -0.78
CA PRO A 301 -21.47 0.91 0.14
C PRO A 301 -21.16 -0.49 -0.38
N GLN A 302 -22.10 -1.13 -1.08
CA GLN A 302 -21.92 -2.47 -1.64
C GLN A 302 -20.81 -2.50 -2.70
N LEU A 303 -20.74 -1.48 -3.57
CA LEU A 303 -19.70 -1.39 -4.60
C LEU A 303 -18.32 -1.14 -3.99
N GLU A 304 -18.23 -0.31 -2.94
CA GLU A 304 -16.97 -0.07 -2.25
C GLU A 304 -16.48 -1.32 -1.50
N TRP A 305 -17.40 -2.10 -0.94
CA TRP A 305 -17.09 -3.39 -0.33
C TRP A 305 -16.59 -4.40 -1.36
N GLU A 306 -17.24 -4.49 -2.52
CA GLU A 306 -16.78 -5.33 -3.64
C GLU A 306 -15.37 -4.93 -4.11
N GLU A 307 -15.07 -3.63 -4.17
CA GLU A 307 -13.74 -3.11 -4.49
C GLU A 307 -12.69 -3.52 -3.44
N ILE A 308 -13.01 -3.44 -2.14
CA ILE A 308 -12.12 -3.89 -1.06
C ILE A 308 -11.77 -5.36 -1.25
N MET A 309 -12.77 -6.22 -1.46
CA MET A 309 -12.56 -7.66 -1.61
C MET A 309 -11.81 -8.02 -2.89
N LEU A 310 -12.06 -7.28 -3.98
CA LEU A 310 -11.32 -7.37 -5.25
C LEU A 310 -9.82 -7.13 -5.05
N LYS A 311 -9.44 -6.17 -4.21
CA LYS A 311 -8.04 -5.85 -3.90
C LYS A 311 -7.39 -6.86 -2.95
N VAL A 312 -8.15 -7.45 -2.02
CA VAL A 312 -7.65 -8.50 -1.10
C VAL A 312 -7.28 -9.78 -1.88
N PHE A 313 -8.16 -10.23 -2.77
CA PHE A 313 -8.05 -11.52 -3.47
C PHE A 313 -7.44 -11.42 -4.88
N GLN A 314 -6.52 -10.48 -5.08
CA GLN A 314 -5.90 -10.23 -6.37
C GLN A 314 -4.83 -11.27 -6.75
N GLY A 315 -4.62 -11.52 -8.06
CA GLY A 315 -3.49 -12.28 -8.60
C GLY A 315 -3.37 -13.69 -8.02
N GLY A 316 -4.20 -14.66 -8.43
CA GLY A 316 -4.15 -16.03 -7.89
C GLY A 316 -4.51 -16.17 -6.39
N LEU A 317 -4.84 -15.04 -5.76
CA LEU A 317 -5.52 -14.80 -4.49
C LEU A 317 -6.85 -15.53 -4.32
N HIS A 318 -6.95 -16.85 -4.20
CA HIS A 318 -8.27 -17.50 -4.13
C HIS A 318 -8.76 -17.66 -2.68
N GLY A 319 -9.77 -16.87 -2.29
CA GLY A 319 -10.50 -17.09 -1.05
C GLY A 319 -11.57 -18.17 -1.22
N ASN A 320 -11.55 -19.21 -0.38
CA ASN A 320 -12.77 -19.97 -0.13
C ASN A 320 -13.62 -19.17 0.87
N PRO A 321 -14.92 -18.93 0.62
CA PRO A 321 -15.79 -18.34 1.63
C PRO A 321 -15.75 -19.20 2.89
N CYS A 322 -15.82 -18.55 4.06
CA CYS A 322 -15.95 -19.23 5.34
C CYS A 322 -17.10 -20.25 5.23
N PRO A 323 -16.94 -21.51 5.66
CA PRO A 323 -18.09 -22.39 5.82
C PRO A 323 -19.05 -21.69 6.77
N THR A 324 -20.22 -21.31 6.27
CA THR A 324 -21.33 -20.83 7.09
C THR A 324 -21.61 -21.92 8.13
N ARG A 325 -21.33 -21.65 9.40
CA ARG A 325 -21.86 -22.45 10.50
C ARG A 325 -23.26 -21.96 10.85
#